data_AF-J2NHP6-F1
#
_entry.id   AF-J2NHP6-F1
#
_cell.length_a   1.000
_cell.length_b   1.000
_cell.length_c   1.000
_cell.angle_alpha   90.00
_cell.angle_beta   90.00
_cell.angle_gamma   90.00
#
_symmetry.space_group_name_H-M   'P 1'
#
loop_
_entity.id
_entity.type
_entity.pdbx_description
1 polymer ?
#
loop_
_entity_poly.entity_id
_entity_poly.type
_entity_poly.pdbx_seq_one_letter_code
_entity_poly.pdbx_strand_id
1 'polypeptide(L)'
;MVINNSNFSNATLIGTKLSRVESQGVNYAGAKLAGAYLSEANFSGSNFARADLTGVHIDRVNFSNANLTDAKFSLNPIFLDEVVKDIDLHINHLNNEHEGLLVSINSIDLKHEEQRNFLMRQVIEKLDSLKNSALAESWGSLADVLLKEPSYAKDPVIARFIQTRLLPHWMESKNQGLLRPDEVNLALVLDQLNASASATDWSASRYQGAVNQLLYAATLAPNQAELSQSAEQLRTTYLNNPAIKEASSVLDAIEDDLSKATYIFTSRNGQKVLALEPELFENLVCANPKTIPWNSAYLVTRDARTAPFETADLGNLKEVYAIQPFLKARYAALMQGEIGRNMVRGVLGNSPHSTTFLEALNRNTVHSKLVASAQQDELYDAFSRHWQVAKGDVHDRQNTSRRLQPEHQEQLWQSINGLGLQDTRPNRAAVMLCLSSMFTRYSSSALFGTETESPPAVRIYAAALLNEARALDPSLIDSATATDWQARLLGIGNAFTCTAILSSMMNGYLQDKAQPNSLLETVSLGLYPAAWR
;
A
#
# COMPACT_ATOMS: atom_id res chain seq x y z
N MET A 1 11.66 0.01 35.68
CA MET A 1 12.29 -0.64 36.85
C MET A 1 12.64 -2.06 36.45
N VAL A 2 13.84 -2.57 36.76
CA VAL A 2 14.24 -3.94 36.38
C VAL A 2 14.12 -4.86 37.59
N ILE A 3 13.39 -5.96 37.43
CA ILE A 3 13.17 -7.02 38.42
C ILE A 3 13.74 -8.32 37.84
N ASN A 4 14.90 -8.74 38.32
CA ASN A 4 15.55 -9.98 37.88
C ASN A 4 15.61 -11.00 39.02
N ASN A 5 15.56 -12.29 38.68
CA ASN A 5 15.76 -13.41 39.62
C ASN A 5 14.92 -13.34 40.91
N SER A 6 13.73 -12.74 40.84
CA SER A 6 12.86 -12.52 42.00
C SER A 6 11.74 -13.56 42.07
N ASN A 7 11.23 -13.79 43.28
CA ASN A 7 10.11 -14.69 43.52
C ASN A 7 9.00 -13.94 44.28
N PHE A 8 7.92 -13.64 43.58
CA PHE A 8 6.67 -13.05 44.07
C PHE A 8 5.54 -14.08 44.19
N SER A 9 5.86 -15.38 44.25
CA SER A 9 4.82 -16.40 44.41
C SER A 9 3.98 -16.15 45.66
N ASN A 10 2.65 -16.23 45.51
CA ASN A 10 1.65 -15.92 46.54
C ASN A 10 1.72 -14.49 47.12
N ALA A 11 2.47 -13.57 46.51
CA ALA A 11 2.55 -12.19 46.97
C ALA A 11 1.21 -11.47 46.81
N THR A 12 0.95 -10.48 47.67
CA THR A 12 -0.20 -9.58 47.54
C THR A 12 0.24 -8.27 46.89
N LEU A 13 -0.19 -8.06 45.65
CA LEU A 13 0.19 -6.96 44.76
C LEU A 13 -1.07 -6.24 44.19
N ILE A 14 -2.17 -6.29 44.93
CA ILE A 14 -3.47 -5.72 44.53
C ILE A 14 -3.34 -4.22 44.29
N GLY A 15 -3.81 -3.74 43.14
CA GLY A 15 -3.80 -2.33 42.76
C GLY A 15 -2.41 -1.71 42.60
N THR A 16 -1.35 -2.51 42.57
CA THR A 16 0.02 -1.99 42.50
C THR A 16 0.33 -1.39 41.13
N LYS A 17 1.22 -0.39 41.12
CA LYS A 17 1.74 0.22 39.90
C LYS A 17 3.01 -0.51 39.48
N LEU A 18 2.87 -1.39 38.50
CA LEU A 18 3.94 -2.14 37.85
C LEU A 18 4.11 -1.71 36.39
N SER A 19 3.72 -0.50 36.04
CA SER A 19 3.93 0.02 34.68
C SER A 19 5.42 0.15 34.38
N ARG A 20 5.84 -0.15 33.13
CA ARG A 20 7.24 -0.05 32.67
C ARG A 20 8.24 -0.87 33.50
N VAL A 21 7.79 -2.00 34.06
CA VAL A 21 8.70 -2.95 34.71
C VAL A 21 9.25 -3.93 33.69
N GLU A 22 10.56 -4.15 33.74
CA GLU A 22 11.23 -5.24 33.06
C GLU A 22 11.29 -6.40 34.05
N SER A 23 10.41 -7.37 33.89
CA SER A 23 10.22 -8.48 34.83
C SER A 23 10.13 -9.80 34.07
N GLN A 24 11.14 -10.08 33.24
CA GLN A 24 11.23 -11.28 32.42
C GLN A 24 11.60 -12.50 33.27
N GLY A 25 10.92 -13.63 33.04
CA GLY A 25 11.22 -14.90 33.72
C GLY A 25 10.97 -14.92 35.23
N VAL A 26 10.27 -13.92 35.78
CA VAL A 26 10.03 -13.78 37.22
C VAL A 26 8.87 -14.68 37.66
N ASN A 27 8.96 -15.23 38.87
CA ASN A 27 7.91 -16.10 39.41
C ASN A 27 6.83 -15.31 40.15
N TYR A 28 5.62 -15.25 39.58
CA TYR A 28 4.40 -14.66 40.15
C TYR A 28 3.33 -15.72 40.45
N ALA A 29 3.68 -17.01 40.55
CA ALA A 29 2.70 -18.08 40.72
C ALA A 29 1.83 -17.87 41.97
N GLY A 30 0.51 -17.90 41.82
CA GLY A 30 -0.44 -17.66 42.90
C GLY A 30 -0.50 -16.21 43.42
N ALA A 31 0.22 -15.26 42.80
CA ALA A 31 0.20 -13.87 43.23
C ALA A 31 -1.19 -13.23 43.04
N LYS A 32 -1.55 -12.31 43.94
CA LYS A 32 -2.79 -11.52 43.87
C LYS A 32 -2.49 -10.17 43.26
N LEU A 33 -2.79 -10.01 41.97
CA LEU A 33 -2.53 -8.82 41.14
C LEU A 33 -3.82 -8.11 40.71
N ALA A 34 -4.95 -8.40 41.38
CA ALA A 34 -6.23 -7.80 41.04
C ALA A 34 -6.12 -6.26 41.00
N GLY A 35 -6.59 -5.63 39.93
CA GLY A 35 -6.52 -4.17 39.76
C GLY A 35 -5.14 -3.61 39.43
N ALA A 36 -4.10 -4.42 39.22
CA ALA A 36 -2.75 -3.92 38.98
C ALA A 36 -2.62 -3.15 37.66
N TYR A 37 -1.81 -2.08 37.69
CA TYR A 37 -1.45 -1.31 36.51
C TYR A 37 -0.17 -1.89 35.92
N LEU A 38 -0.30 -2.59 34.78
CA LEU A 38 0.79 -3.32 34.16
C LEU A 38 1.30 -2.63 32.88
N SER A 39 0.74 -1.49 32.47
CA SER A 39 1.02 -0.89 31.16
C SER A 39 2.51 -0.74 30.85
N GLU A 40 2.90 -1.02 29.60
CA GLU A 40 4.29 -0.98 29.11
C GLU A 40 5.25 -1.94 29.86
N ALA A 41 4.76 -2.91 30.61
CA ALA A 41 5.60 -3.90 31.27
C ALA A 41 6.03 -5.03 30.34
N ASN A 42 7.21 -5.57 30.58
CA ASN A 42 7.70 -6.77 29.94
C ASN A 42 7.69 -7.94 30.93
N PHE A 43 6.72 -8.84 30.76
CA PHE A 43 6.57 -10.06 31.54
C PHE A 43 6.89 -11.32 30.73
N SER A 44 7.69 -11.19 29.68
CA SER A 44 8.03 -12.33 28.84
C SER A 44 8.69 -13.46 29.64
N GLY A 45 8.21 -14.70 29.44
CA GLY A 45 8.67 -15.88 30.15
C GLY A 45 8.28 -15.97 31.64
N SER A 46 7.55 -14.99 32.19
CA SER A 46 7.21 -14.98 33.62
C SER A 46 6.12 -16.00 33.97
N ASN A 47 6.15 -16.48 35.21
CA ASN A 47 5.23 -17.52 35.68
C ASN A 47 4.07 -16.90 36.47
N PHE A 48 2.89 -16.82 35.87
CA PHE A 48 1.64 -16.38 36.51
C PHE A 48 0.69 -17.55 36.81
N ALA A 49 1.17 -18.78 36.89
CA ALA A 49 0.31 -19.93 37.16
C ALA A 49 -0.53 -19.70 38.41
N ARG A 50 -1.85 -19.87 38.31
CA ARG A 50 -2.84 -19.65 39.39
C ARG A 50 -2.86 -18.24 39.97
N ALA A 51 -2.26 -17.25 39.30
CA ALA A 51 -2.32 -15.86 39.73
C ALA A 51 -3.73 -15.26 39.51
N ASP A 52 -4.04 -14.22 40.29
CA ASP A 52 -5.25 -13.41 40.12
C ASP A 52 -4.89 -12.09 39.42
N LEU A 53 -5.09 -12.03 38.11
CA LEU A 53 -4.93 -10.88 37.22
C LEU A 53 -6.30 -10.30 36.84
N THR A 54 -7.28 -10.31 37.76
CA THR A 54 -8.59 -9.72 37.48
C THR A 54 -8.54 -8.20 37.49
N GLY A 55 -9.18 -7.58 36.50
CA GLY A 55 -9.30 -6.12 36.43
C GLY A 55 -7.97 -5.38 36.23
N VAL A 56 -7.02 -5.95 35.48
CA VAL A 56 -5.70 -5.33 35.22
C VAL A 56 -5.74 -4.36 34.04
N HIS A 57 -4.75 -3.46 34.00
CA HIS A 57 -4.47 -2.58 32.85
C HIS A 57 -3.26 -3.14 32.11
N ILE A 58 -3.41 -3.57 30.86
CA ILE A 58 -2.34 -4.26 30.10
C ILE A 58 -2.01 -3.59 28.77
N ASP A 59 -2.18 -2.28 28.68
CA ASP A 59 -1.80 -1.57 27.47
C ASP A 59 -0.29 -1.66 27.21
N ARG A 60 0.12 -2.06 26.01
CA ARG A 60 1.54 -2.20 25.61
C ARG A 60 2.36 -3.17 26.46
N VAL A 61 1.72 -4.18 27.05
CA VAL A 61 2.38 -5.25 27.83
C VAL A 61 2.84 -6.39 26.94
N ASN A 62 3.98 -7.00 27.27
CA ASN A 62 4.46 -8.22 26.63
C ASN A 62 4.31 -9.44 27.55
N PHE A 63 3.45 -10.39 27.17
CA PHE A 63 3.23 -11.68 27.84
C PHE A 63 3.84 -12.88 27.08
N SER A 64 4.70 -12.65 26.08
CA SER A 64 5.28 -13.72 25.27
C SER A 64 5.94 -14.79 26.13
N ASN A 65 5.61 -16.06 25.89
CA ASN A 65 6.09 -17.21 26.67
C ASN A 65 5.70 -17.22 28.17
N ALA A 66 4.87 -16.29 28.65
CA ALA A 66 4.41 -16.33 30.04
C ALA A 66 3.55 -17.58 30.30
N ASN A 67 3.62 -18.10 31.52
CA ASN A 67 2.76 -19.19 31.97
C ASN A 67 1.52 -18.63 32.67
N LEU A 68 0.35 -18.72 32.03
CA LEU A 68 -0.94 -18.27 32.56
C LEU A 68 -1.85 -19.44 32.95
N THR A 69 -1.28 -20.64 33.15
CA THR A 69 -2.05 -21.84 33.54
C THR A 69 -2.87 -21.58 34.80
N ASP A 70 -4.18 -21.84 34.74
CA ASP A 70 -5.14 -21.61 35.82
C ASP A 70 -5.20 -20.15 36.35
N ALA A 71 -4.64 -19.16 35.64
CA ALA A 71 -4.71 -17.76 36.05
C ALA A 71 -6.11 -17.19 35.78
N LYS A 72 -6.62 -16.37 36.71
CA LYS A 72 -7.82 -15.56 36.47
C LYS A 72 -7.39 -14.26 35.79
N PHE A 73 -7.90 -13.97 34.61
CA PHE A 73 -7.41 -12.83 33.82
C PHE A 73 -8.58 -12.07 33.21
N SER A 74 -8.76 -10.80 33.60
CA SER A 74 -9.76 -9.90 33.01
C SER A 74 -9.27 -8.46 32.95
N LEU A 75 -9.85 -7.67 32.06
CA LEU A 75 -9.52 -6.26 31.92
C LEU A 75 -10.32 -5.43 32.94
N ASN A 76 -9.74 -4.33 33.38
CA ASN A 76 -10.46 -3.37 34.21
C ASN A 76 -11.59 -2.70 33.37
N PRO A 77 -12.85 -2.64 33.86
CA PRO A 77 -13.92 -1.96 33.13
C PRO A 77 -13.68 -0.46 32.91
N ILE A 78 -13.02 0.22 33.85
CA ILE A 78 -12.66 1.65 33.73
C ILE A 78 -11.58 1.83 32.68
N PHE A 79 -10.56 0.94 32.66
CA PHE A 79 -9.56 0.91 31.59
C PHE A 79 -10.19 0.75 30.22
N LEU A 80 -11.18 -0.14 30.08
CA LEU A 80 -11.91 -0.30 28.82
C LEU A 80 -12.66 0.96 28.39
N ASP A 81 -13.18 1.74 29.34
CA ASP A 81 -13.80 3.03 29.05
C ASP A 81 -12.75 4.09 28.64
N GLU A 82 -11.51 3.99 29.14
CA GLU A 82 -10.37 4.81 28.67
C GLU A 82 -9.98 4.44 27.24
N VAL A 83 -9.88 3.14 26.94
CA VAL A 83 -9.61 2.62 25.58
C VAL A 83 -10.60 3.16 24.56
N VAL A 84 -11.88 3.23 24.90
CA VAL A 84 -12.93 3.76 24.01
C VAL A 84 -12.85 5.28 23.83
N LYS A 85 -12.30 6.02 24.81
CA LYS A 85 -12.11 7.48 24.70
C LYS A 85 -10.93 7.83 23.79
N ASP A 86 -9.89 7.00 23.79
CA ASP A 86 -8.68 7.22 23.00
C ASP A 86 -8.30 5.96 22.21
N ILE A 87 -9.18 5.60 21.26
CA ILE A 87 -9.06 4.36 20.48
C ILE A 87 -7.77 4.35 19.65
N ASP A 88 -7.36 5.49 19.13
CA ASP A 88 -6.12 5.58 18.35
C ASP A 88 -4.91 5.16 19.20
N LEU A 89 -4.77 5.76 20.39
CA LEU A 89 -3.66 5.47 21.30
C LEU A 89 -3.58 3.99 21.71
N HIS A 90 -4.73 3.36 21.95
CA HIS A 90 -4.81 2.04 22.58
C HIS A 90 -5.01 0.88 21.61
N ILE A 91 -5.67 1.10 20.46
CA ILE A 91 -6.01 0.04 19.49
C ILE A 91 -5.18 0.16 18.22
N ASN A 92 -4.84 1.38 17.80
CA ASN A 92 -4.23 1.63 16.50
C ASN A 92 -2.70 1.45 16.50
N HIS A 93 -2.26 0.22 16.74
CA HIS A 93 -0.83 -0.11 16.79
C HIS A 93 -0.10 0.16 15.46
N LEU A 94 -0.79 0.10 14.31
CA LEU A 94 -0.17 0.44 13.02
C LEU A 94 0.27 1.93 12.92
N ASN A 95 -0.39 2.83 13.65
CA ASN A 95 0.01 4.24 13.74
C ASN A 95 0.85 4.55 14.99
N ASN A 96 0.96 3.61 15.94
CA ASN A 96 1.54 3.81 17.25
C ASN A 96 2.70 2.84 17.54
N GLU A 97 3.68 2.81 16.65
CA GLU A 97 4.95 2.06 16.80
C GLU A 97 4.77 0.53 17.00
N HIS A 98 3.70 -0.04 16.47
CA HIS A 98 3.33 -1.46 16.64
C HIS A 98 3.08 -1.87 18.09
N GLU A 99 2.66 -0.92 18.93
CA GLU A 99 2.28 -1.17 20.31
C GLU A 99 0.81 -0.83 20.56
N GLY A 100 0.19 -1.51 21.54
CA GLY A 100 -1.17 -1.25 21.97
C GLY A 100 -1.84 -2.47 22.57
N LEU A 101 -3.06 -2.30 23.06
CA LEU A 101 -3.83 -3.33 23.76
C LEU A 101 -4.04 -4.59 22.93
N LEU A 102 -4.33 -4.45 21.62
CA LEU A 102 -4.49 -5.61 20.75
C LEU A 102 -3.21 -6.46 20.67
N VAL A 103 -2.05 -5.81 20.56
CA VAL A 103 -0.74 -6.47 20.50
C VAL A 103 -0.41 -7.12 21.85
N SER A 104 -0.77 -6.47 22.96
CA SER A 104 -0.58 -7.03 24.30
C SER A 104 -1.36 -8.31 24.52
N ILE A 105 -2.64 -8.32 24.14
CA ILE A 105 -3.45 -9.54 24.17
C ILE A 105 -2.86 -10.59 23.22
N ASN A 106 -2.45 -10.19 22.01
CA ASN A 106 -1.92 -11.10 21.01
C ASN A 106 -0.55 -11.70 21.38
N SER A 107 0.20 -11.07 22.30
CA SER A 107 1.46 -11.61 22.83
C SER A 107 1.28 -12.85 23.72
N ILE A 108 0.05 -13.14 24.16
CA ILE A 108 -0.25 -14.34 24.94
C ILE A 108 -0.19 -15.58 24.03
N ASP A 109 0.60 -16.57 24.45
CA ASP A 109 0.75 -17.84 23.72
C ASP A 109 -0.59 -18.54 23.46
N LEU A 110 -0.71 -19.20 22.30
CA LEU A 110 -1.88 -19.99 21.89
C LEU A 110 -2.24 -21.13 22.86
N LYS A 111 -1.30 -21.62 23.67
CA LYS A 111 -1.59 -22.59 24.74
C LYS A 111 -2.54 -22.02 25.82
N HIS A 112 -2.71 -20.70 25.86
CA HIS A 112 -3.62 -19.95 26.73
C HIS A 112 -4.72 -19.25 25.91
N GLU A 113 -5.16 -19.89 24.81
CA GLU A 113 -6.20 -19.39 23.89
C GLU A 113 -7.46 -18.91 24.61
N GLU A 114 -7.93 -19.63 25.63
CA GLU A 114 -9.14 -19.28 26.37
C GLU A 114 -9.02 -17.92 27.06
N GLN A 115 -7.93 -17.70 27.81
CA GLN A 115 -7.67 -16.41 28.46
C GLN A 115 -7.51 -15.30 27.42
N ARG A 116 -6.78 -15.58 26.34
CA ARG A 116 -6.52 -14.61 25.27
C ARG A 116 -7.81 -14.15 24.60
N ASN A 117 -8.66 -15.10 24.19
CA ASN A 117 -9.94 -14.83 23.55
C ASN A 117 -10.91 -14.12 24.50
N PHE A 118 -10.90 -14.48 25.79
CA PHE A 118 -11.73 -13.81 26.79
C PHE A 118 -11.34 -12.34 26.99
N LEU A 119 -10.04 -12.00 26.96
CA LEU A 119 -9.59 -10.60 26.99
C LEU A 119 -9.99 -9.86 25.72
N MET A 120 -9.78 -10.47 24.55
CA MET A 120 -10.15 -9.86 23.28
C MET A 120 -11.66 -9.61 23.20
N ARG A 121 -12.50 -10.56 23.66
CA ARG A 121 -13.96 -10.40 23.71
C ARG A 121 -14.36 -9.13 24.48
N GLN A 122 -13.78 -8.89 25.65
CA GLN A 122 -14.08 -7.68 26.45
C GLN A 122 -13.77 -6.39 25.70
N VAL A 123 -12.68 -6.36 24.92
CA VAL A 123 -12.37 -5.23 24.04
C VAL A 123 -13.42 -5.11 22.93
N ILE A 124 -13.72 -6.20 22.24
CA ILE A 124 -14.66 -6.21 21.12
C ILE A 124 -16.08 -5.81 21.55
N GLU A 125 -16.57 -6.25 22.70
CA GLU A 125 -17.88 -5.84 23.24
C GLU A 125 -17.98 -4.32 23.40
N LYS A 126 -16.90 -3.67 23.81
CA LYS A 126 -16.84 -2.20 23.93
C LYS A 126 -16.83 -1.53 22.56
N LEU A 127 -16.00 -2.01 21.64
CA LEU A 127 -15.89 -1.44 20.30
C LEU A 127 -17.15 -1.67 19.44
N ASP A 128 -17.83 -2.80 19.60
CA ASP A 128 -19.02 -3.15 18.83
C ASP A 128 -20.18 -2.17 19.06
N SER A 129 -20.25 -1.59 20.27
CA SER A 129 -21.25 -0.56 20.62
C SER A 129 -21.03 0.80 19.93
N LEU A 130 -19.85 1.02 19.35
CA LEU A 130 -19.46 2.32 18.80
C LEU A 130 -19.86 2.47 17.34
N LYS A 131 -20.08 3.71 16.90
CA LYS A 131 -20.31 4.02 15.48
C LYS A 131 -19.05 3.71 14.65
N ASN A 132 -19.24 3.33 13.39
CA ASN A 132 -18.12 3.06 12.45
C ASN A 132 -17.12 4.21 12.36
N SER A 133 -17.57 5.46 12.47
CA SER A 133 -16.72 6.66 12.40
C SER A 133 -15.73 6.75 13.58
N ALA A 134 -16.04 6.17 14.74
CA ALA A 134 -15.14 6.16 15.88
C ALA A 134 -13.96 5.19 15.69
N LEU A 135 -14.09 4.22 14.77
CA LEU A 135 -13.08 3.20 14.49
C LEU A 135 -12.32 3.46 13.18
N ALA A 136 -12.54 4.61 12.53
CA ALA A 136 -12.09 4.87 11.16
C ALA A 136 -10.59 4.60 10.95
N GLU A 137 -9.75 5.09 11.87
CA GLU A 137 -8.29 4.93 11.80
C GLU A 137 -7.81 3.56 12.33
N SER A 138 -8.66 2.82 13.04
CA SER A 138 -8.27 1.59 13.74
C SER A 138 -8.70 0.32 13.02
N TRP A 139 -9.47 0.40 11.92
CA TRP A 139 -9.89 -0.76 11.14
C TRP A 139 -8.70 -1.59 10.64
N GLY A 140 -7.61 -0.94 10.21
CA GLY A 140 -6.39 -1.62 9.78
C GLY A 140 -5.77 -2.44 10.90
N SER A 141 -5.66 -1.86 12.10
CA SER A 141 -5.13 -2.53 13.29
C SER A 141 -6.03 -3.67 13.79
N LEU A 142 -7.35 -3.49 13.72
CA LEU A 142 -8.30 -4.57 14.02
C LEU A 142 -8.18 -5.72 13.01
N ALA A 143 -8.04 -5.42 11.72
CA ALA A 143 -7.84 -6.43 10.68
C ALA A 143 -6.51 -7.17 10.86
N ASP A 144 -5.43 -6.46 11.18
CA ASP A 144 -4.08 -7.03 11.37
C ASP A 144 -4.06 -8.11 12.46
N VAL A 145 -4.85 -7.97 13.51
CA VAL A 145 -4.93 -8.97 14.58
C VAL A 145 -6.04 -10.00 14.32
N LEU A 146 -7.27 -9.55 14.08
CA LEU A 146 -8.44 -10.42 14.07
C LEU A 146 -8.56 -11.25 12.78
N LEU A 147 -7.99 -10.79 11.66
CA LEU A 147 -8.02 -11.54 10.40
C LEU A 147 -6.76 -12.39 10.18
N LYS A 148 -5.74 -12.31 11.05
CA LYS A 148 -4.54 -13.17 10.99
C LYS A 148 -4.60 -14.38 11.90
N GLU A 149 -5.45 -14.34 12.91
CA GLU A 149 -5.44 -15.28 14.02
C GLU A 149 -6.78 -16.02 14.16
N PRO A 150 -6.88 -17.26 13.62
CA PRO A 150 -8.13 -18.01 13.54
C PRO A 150 -8.79 -18.31 14.89
N SER A 151 -7.99 -18.41 15.96
CA SER A 151 -8.53 -18.74 17.29
C SER A 151 -9.54 -17.71 17.80
N TYR A 152 -9.40 -16.42 17.46
CA TYR A 152 -10.36 -15.39 17.88
C TYR A 152 -11.76 -15.64 17.29
N ALA A 153 -11.84 -16.18 16.07
CA ALA A 153 -13.12 -16.46 15.41
C ALA A 153 -13.87 -17.67 15.97
N LYS A 154 -13.25 -18.44 16.88
CA LYS A 154 -13.97 -19.47 17.67
C LYS A 154 -14.91 -18.84 18.70
N ASP A 155 -14.67 -17.59 19.07
CA ASP A 155 -15.52 -16.82 19.98
C ASP A 155 -16.72 -16.23 19.21
N PRO A 156 -17.98 -16.57 19.57
CA PRO A 156 -19.15 -16.12 18.82
C PRO A 156 -19.32 -14.59 18.77
N VAL A 157 -18.89 -13.87 19.81
CA VAL A 157 -19.01 -12.40 19.87
C VAL A 157 -17.99 -11.78 18.92
N ILE A 158 -16.75 -12.27 18.96
CA ILE A 158 -15.69 -11.77 18.07
C ILE A 158 -15.98 -12.14 16.62
N ALA A 159 -16.40 -13.37 16.34
CA ALA A 159 -16.79 -13.82 14.99
C ALA A 159 -17.91 -12.94 14.41
N ARG A 160 -18.94 -12.62 15.22
CA ARG A 160 -20.02 -11.73 14.78
C ARG A 160 -19.51 -10.32 14.46
N PHE A 161 -18.63 -9.77 15.29
CA PHE A 161 -18.01 -8.47 15.01
C PHE A 161 -17.19 -8.51 13.71
N ILE A 162 -16.40 -9.57 13.50
CA ILE A 162 -15.64 -9.79 12.27
C ILE A 162 -16.57 -9.77 11.06
N GLN A 163 -17.63 -10.59 11.09
CA GLN A 163 -18.56 -10.78 9.97
C GLN A 163 -19.40 -9.54 9.63
N THR A 164 -19.90 -8.85 10.66
CA THR A 164 -20.91 -7.78 10.48
C THR A 164 -20.31 -6.39 10.41
N ARG A 165 -19.09 -6.19 10.90
CA ARG A 165 -18.44 -4.88 10.95
C ARG A 165 -17.07 -4.87 10.30
N LEU A 166 -16.14 -5.72 10.73
CA LEU A 166 -14.76 -5.66 10.25
C LEU A 166 -14.64 -6.03 8.76
N LEU A 167 -15.19 -7.17 8.35
CA LEU A 167 -15.11 -7.65 6.97
C LEU A 167 -15.72 -6.67 5.97
N PRO A 168 -16.92 -6.08 6.20
CA PRO A 168 -17.44 -5.04 5.32
C PRO A 168 -16.48 -3.88 5.07
N HIS A 169 -15.82 -3.34 6.11
CA HIS A 169 -14.86 -2.24 5.96
C HIS A 169 -13.56 -2.69 5.28
N TRP A 170 -13.03 -3.84 5.69
CA TRP A 170 -11.80 -4.37 5.12
C TRP A 170 -11.98 -4.73 3.64
N MET A 171 -13.09 -5.37 3.26
CA MET A 171 -13.42 -5.69 1.87
C MET A 171 -13.61 -4.44 1.01
N GLU A 172 -14.21 -3.37 1.54
CA GLU A 172 -14.30 -2.09 0.82
C GLU A 172 -12.93 -1.44 0.58
N SER A 173 -12.03 -1.51 1.56
CA SER A 173 -10.64 -1.06 1.39
C SER A 173 -9.92 -1.86 0.30
N LYS A 174 -10.09 -3.19 0.28
CA LYS A 174 -9.55 -4.07 -0.77
C LYS A 174 -10.25 -3.95 -2.12
N ASN A 175 -11.41 -3.33 -2.19
CA ASN A 175 -12.02 -2.94 -3.45
C ASN A 175 -11.39 -1.67 -4.06
N GLN A 176 -10.42 -1.06 -3.37
CA GLN A 176 -9.70 0.13 -3.84
C GLN A 176 -8.18 -0.10 -3.94
N GLY A 177 -7.63 -1.03 -3.16
CA GLY A 177 -6.21 -1.34 -3.10
C GLY A 177 -5.88 -2.82 -3.29
N LEU A 178 -4.58 -3.13 -3.33
CA LEU A 178 -4.08 -4.49 -3.44
C LEU A 178 -4.19 -5.25 -2.12
N LEU A 179 -4.53 -6.53 -2.20
CA LEU A 179 -4.34 -7.51 -1.14
C LEU A 179 -2.86 -7.92 -1.08
N ARG A 180 -2.23 -7.87 0.11
CA ARG A 180 -0.86 -8.36 0.29
C ARG A 180 -0.86 -9.83 0.74
N PRO A 181 0.14 -10.64 0.35
CA PRO A 181 0.19 -12.07 0.67
C PRO A 181 0.13 -12.42 2.16
N ASP A 182 0.59 -11.53 3.03
CA ASP A 182 0.76 -11.71 4.48
C ASP A 182 -0.24 -10.89 5.32
N GLU A 183 -1.20 -10.23 4.68
CA GLU A 183 -2.09 -9.30 5.36
C GLU A 183 -3.15 -9.99 6.22
N VAL A 184 -3.58 -11.18 5.81
CA VAL A 184 -4.65 -11.94 6.46
C VAL A 184 -4.36 -13.43 6.41
N ASN A 185 -4.94 -14.18 7.35
CA ASN A 185 -5.10 -15.61 7.20
C ASN A 185 -6.22 -15.87 6.18
N LEU A 186 -5.85 -16.37 5.01
CA LEU A 186 -6.78 -16.51 3.90
C LEU A 186 -7.93 -17.49 4.19
N ALA A 187 -7.63 -18.62 4.84
CA ALA A 187 -8.64 -19.62 5.20
C ALA A 187 -9.69 -19.02 6.16
N LEU A 188 -9.22 -18.32 7.19
CA LEU A 188 -10.09 -17.61 8.13
C LEU A 188 -11.02 -16.62 7.40
N VAL A 189 -10.47 -15.77 6.52
CA VAL A 189 -11.28 -14.77 5.83
C VAL A 189 -12.34 -15.43 4.95
N LEU A 190 -11.98 -16.45 4.16
CA LEU A 190 -12.95 -17.15 3.30
C LEU A 190 -14.06 -17.83 4.12
N ASP A 191 -13.71 -18.47 5.23
CA ASP A 191 -14.69 -19.12 6.11
C ASP A 191 -15.66 -18.10 6.71
N GLN A 192 -15.16 -16.95 7.16
CA GLN A 192 -15.99 -15.89 7.73
C GLN A 192 -16.89 -15.21 6.67
N LEU A 193 -16.42 -15.05 5.44
CA LEU A 193 -17.24 -14.54 4.32
C LEU A 193 -18.38 -15.50 3.98
N ASN A 194 -18.09 -16.80 3.89
CA ASN A 194 -19.09 -17.84 3.64
C ASN A 194 -20.11 -17.91 4.78
N ALA A 195 -19.65 -17.83 6.03
CA ALA A 195 -20.53 -17.84 7.20
C ALA A 195 -21.47 -16.62 7.26
N SER A 196 -21.08 -15.48 6.70
CA SER A 196 -21.88 -14.24 6.72
C SER A 196 -22.66 -13.97 5.44
N ALA A 197 -22.66 -14.88 4.46
CA ALA A 197 -23.23 -14.67 3.13
C ALA A 197 -24.75 -14.38 3.14
N SER A 198 -25.48 -14.82 4.18
CA SER A 198 -26.90 -14.51 4.34
C SER A 198 -27.16 -13.08 4.82
N ALA A 199 -26.17 -12.43 5.45
CA ALA A 199 -26.30 -11.08 6.02
C ALA A 199 -25.69 -10.00 5.11
N THR A 200 -24.65 -10.35 4.35
CA THR A 200 -23.93 -9.43 3.47
C THR A 200 -23.78 -10.03 2.08
N ASP A 201 -24.23 -9.30 1.06
CA ASP A 201 -24.03 -9.69 -0.34
C ASP A 201 -22.59 -9.36 -0.79
N TRP A 202 -21.70 -10.35 -0.69
CA TRP A 202 -20.31 -10.24 -1.13
C TRP A 202 -20.16 -10.16 -2.65
N SER A 203 -21.21 -10.48 -3.42
CA SER A 203 -21.21 -10.34 -4.88
C SER A 203 -21.49 -8.91 -5.36
N ALA A 204 -21.91 -8.03 -4.45
CA ALA A 204 -22.19 -6.63 -4.74
C ALA A 204 -20.97 -5.92 -5.33
N SER A 205 -21.21 -5.02 -6.30
CA SER A 205 -20.18 -4.26 -7.03
C SER A 205 -19.09 -3.65 -6.14
N ARG A 206 -19.42 -3.22 -4.92
CA ARG A 206 -18.48 -2.59 -3.97
C ARG A 206 -17.45 -3.55 -3.33
N TYR A 207 -17.56 -4.86 -3.56
CA TYR A 207 -16.67 -5.88 -3.00
C TYR A 207 -15.96 -6.73 -4.06
N GLN A 208 -16.31 -6.57 -5.35
CA GLN A 208 -15.86 -7.46 -6.42
C GLN A 208 -14.33 -7.46 -6.62
N GLY A 209 -13.68 -6.31 -6.42
CA GLY A 209 -12.21 -6.21 -6.39
C GLY A 209 -11.59 -7.04 -5.27
N ALA A 210 -12.17 -7.00 -4.07
CA ALA A 210 -11.68 -7.78 -2.94
C ALA A 210 -11.95 -9.29 -3.12
N VAL A 211 -13.16 -9.67 -3.54
CA VAL A 211 -13.53 -11.08 -3.77
C VAL A 211 -12.64 -11.71 -4.83
N ASN A 212 -12.48 -11.08 -6.00
CA ASN A 212 -11.64 -11.63 -7.07
C ASN A 212 -10.16 -11.75 -6.62
N GLN A 213 -9.65 -10.80 -5.83
CA GLN A 213 -8.30 -10.91 -5.25
C GLN A 213 -8.17 -12.09 -4.29
N LEU A 214 -9.17 -12.33 -3.43
CA LEU A 214 -9.18 -13.48 -2.52
C LEU A 214 -9.25 -14.82 -3.27
N LEU A 215 -10.09 -14.90 -4.31
CA LEU A 215 -10.20 -16.11 -5.15
C LEU A 215 -8.87 -16.39 -5.85
N TYR A 216 -8.22 -15.37 -6.41
CA TYR A 216 -6.88 -15.52 -6.99
C TYR A 216 -5.85 -15.95 -5.95
N ALA A 217 -5.84 -15.33 -4.77
CA ALA A 217 -4.92 -15.71 -3.69
C ALA A 217 -5.09 -17.19 -3.30
N ALA A 218 -6.32 -17.71 -3.29
CA ALA A 218 -6.59 -19.11 -3.01
C ALA A 218 -5.98 -20.06 -4.07
N THR A 219 -5.91 -19.65 -5.34
CA THR A 219 -5.27 -20.46 -6.39
C THR A 219 -3.75 -20.60 -6.22
N LEU A 220 -3.12 -19.68 -5.48
CA LEU A 220 -1.69 -19.72 -5.20
C LEU A 220 -1.31 -20.73 -4.10
N ALA A 221 -2.31 -21.30 -3.40
CA ALA A 221 -2.13 -22.29 -2.34
C ALA A 221 -2.87 -23.61 -2.66
N PRO A 222 -2.55 -24.30 -3.77
CA PRO A 222 -3.34 -25.42 -4.29
C PRO A 222 -3.33 -26.68 -3.41
N ASN A 223 -2.39 -26.79 -2.47
CA ASN A 223 -2.25 -27.96 -1.59
C ASN A 223 -3.08 -27.86 -0.30
N GLN A 224 -3.97 -26.89 -0.17
CA GLN A 224 -4.84 -26.70 0.99
C GLN A 224 -6.30 -27.00 0.63
N ALA A 225 -6.73 -28.25 0.81
CA ALA A 225 -8.06 -28.71 0.40
C ALA A 225 -9.22 -27.91 1.03
N GLU A 226 -9.12 -27.60 2.33
CA GLU A 226 -10.13 -26.80 3.05
C GLU A 226 -10.23 -25.38 2.45
N LEU A 227 -9.08 -24.76 2.17
CA LEU A 227 -9.02 -23.44 1.54
C LEU A 227 -9.67 -23.45 0.15
N SER A 228 -9.36 -24.45 -0.67
CA SER A 228 -9.96 -24.61 -2.00
C SER A 228 -11.47 -24.79 -1.93
N GLN A 229 -11.97 -25.54 -0.95
CA GLN A 229 -13.41 -25.72 -0.73
C GLN A 229 -14.09 -24.40 -0.36
N SER A 230 -13.54 -23.64 0.58
CA SER A 230 -14.10 -22.35 0.99
C SER A 230 -14.06 -21.32 -0.14
N ALA A 231 -13.00 -21.32 -0.96
CA ALA A 231 -12.91 -20.47 -2.15
C ALA A 231 -13.99 -20.82 -3.18
N GLU A 232 -14.22 -22.11 -3.46
CA GLU A 232 -15.22 -22.55 -4.41
C GLU A 232 -16.66 -22.24 -3.94
N GLN A 233 -16.92 -22.35 -2.64
CA GLN A 233 -18.19 -21.94 -2.05
C GLN A 233 -18.44 -20.42 -2.21
N LEU A 234 -17.42 -19.60 -1.94
CA LEU A 234 -17.51 -18.15 -2.13
C LEU A 234 -17.75 -17.83 -3.60
N ARG A 235 -17.04 -18.52 -4.51
CA ARG A 235 -17.18 -18.36 -5.95
C ARG A 235 -18.56 -18.74 -6.46
N THR A 236 -19.10 -19.86 -6.00
CA THR A 236 -20.46 -20.30 -6.35
C THR A 236 -21.49 -19.25 -5.91
N THR A 237 -21.34 -18.70 -4.70
CA THR A 237 -22.19 -17.61 -4.21
C THR A 237 -22.05 -16.37 -5.08
N TYR A 238 -20.81 -16.01 -5.42
CA TYR A 238 -20.47 -14.86 -6.26
C TYR A 238 -21.11 -14.92 -7.65
N LEU A 239 -20.98 -16.06 -8.34
CA LEU A 239 -21.53 -16.27 -9.67
C LEU A 239 -23.06 -16.38 -9.70
N ASN A 240 -23.70 -16.69 -8.57
CA ASN A 240 -25.16 -16.75 -8.45
C ASN A 240 -25.83 -15.36 -8.30
N ASN A 241 -25.06 -14.27 -8.24
CA ASN A 241 -25.64 -12.93 -8.34
C ASN A 241 -26.47 -12.80 -9.62
N PRO A 242 -27.70 -12.24 -9.59
CA PRO A 242 -28.57 -12.22 -10.77
C PRO A 242 -27.93 -11.62 -12.03
N ALA A 243 -27.22 -10.49 -11.91
CA ALA A 243 -26.60 -9.84 -13.05
C ALA A 243 -25.37 -10.60 -13.55
N ILE A 244 -24.59 -11.19 -12.63
CA ILE A 244 -23.43 -12.01 -13.00
C ILE A 244 -23.90 -13.29 -13.67
N LYS A 245 -24.88 -13.99 -13.10
CA LYS A 245 -25.44 -15.24 -13.63
C LYS A 245 -26.01 -15.11 -15.05
N GLU A 246 -26.71 -14.01 -15.31
CA GLU A 246 -27.21 -13.69 -16.66
C GLU A 246 -26.05 -13.51 -17.64
N ALA A 247 -25.03 -12.73 -17.27
CA ALA A 247 -23.84 -12.54 -18.09
C ALA A 247 -22.98 -13.80 -18.22
N SER A 248 -22.91 -14.65 -17.19
CA SER A 248 -22.22 -15.95 -17.22
C SER A 248 -22.79 -16.84 -18.32
N SER A 249 -24.12 -16.82 -18.53
CA SER A 249 -24.75 -17.59 -19.60
C SER A 249 -24.31 -17.13 -20.99
N VAL A 250 -24.01 -15.83 -21.16
CA VAL A 250 -23.47 -15.27 -22.41
C VAL A 250 -22.00 -15.63 -22.58
N LEU A 251 -21.21 -15.56 -21.50
CA LEU A 251 -19.79 -15.93 -21.51
C LEU A 251 -19.60 -17.42 -21.81
N ASP A 252 -20.37 -18.28 -21.16
CA ASP A 252 -20.28 -19.74 -21.32
C ASP A 252 -20.77 -20.20 -22.72
N ALA A 253 -21.47 -19.33 -23.46
CA ALA A 253 -21.81 -19.57 -24.87
C ALA A 253 -20.66 -19.24 -25.84
N ILE A 254 -19.65 -18.46 -25.39
CA ILE A 254 -18.43 -18.19 -26.15
C ILE A 254 -17.46 -19.37 -26.02
N GLU A 255 -17.24 -19.82 -24.78
CA GLU A 255 -16.39 -20.95 -24.43
C GLU A 255 -16.94 -21.65 -23.18
N ASP A 256 -16.92 -22.98 -23.16
CA ASP A 256 -17.44 -23.77 -22.05
C ASP A 256 -16.77 -23.39 -20.72
N ASP A 257 -17.58 -23.19 -19.67
CA ASP A 257 -17.14 -22.81 -18.32
C ASP A 257 -16.29 -21.51 -18.25
N LEU A 258 -16.33 -20.63 -19.28
CA LEU A 258 -15.55 -19.39 -19.31
C LEU A 258 -15.84 -18.48 -18.09
N SER A 259 -17.08 -18.44 -17.61
CA SER A 259 -17.45 -17.69 -16.40
C SER A 259 -16.77 -18.23 -15.13
N LYS A 260 -16.45 -19.53 -15.11
CA LYS A 260 -15.62 -20.19 -14.08
C LYS A 260 -14.13 -20.22 -14.42
N ALA A 261 -13.71 -19.75 -15.58
CA ALA A 261 -12.28 -19.54 -15.84
C ALA A 261 -11.85 -18.09 -15.54
N THR A 262 -12.79 -17.15 -15.54
CA THR A 262 -12.51 -15.71 -15.51
C THR A 262 -12.82 -15.03 -14.17
N TYR A 263 -12.31 -13.80 -14.03
CA TYR A 263 -12.59 -12.89 -12.91
C TYR A 263 -13.58 -11.82 -13.35
N ILE A 264 -14.79 -11.88 -12.80
CA ILE A 264 -15.93 -11.10 -13.30
C ILE A 264 -16.13 -9.82 -12.49
N PHE A 265 -16.42 -8.72 -13.16
CA PHE A 265 -16.72 -7.41 -12.60
C PHE A 265 -17.96 -6.82 -13.24
N THR A 266 -18.79 -6.14 -12.45
CA THR A 266 -19.99 -5.44 -12.91
C THR A 266 -19.85 -3.94 -12.72
N SER A 267 -20.38 -3.15 -13.63
CA SER A 267 -20.51 -1.70 -13.45
C SER A 267 -21.54 -1.36 -12.37
N ARG A 268 -21.39 -0.20 -11.73
CA ARG A 268 -22.30 0.26 -10.66
C ARG A 268 -23.78 0.32 -11.06
N ASN A 269 -24.08 0.61 -12.33
CA ASN A 269 -25.45 0.62 -12.85
C ASN A 269 -25.98 -0.78 -13.24
N GLY A 270 -25.12 -1.81 -13.24
CA GLY A 270 -25.45 -3.19 -13.57
C GLY A 270 -25.68 -3.44 -15.06
N GLN A 271 -25.17 -2.57 -15.94
CA GLN A 271 -25.36 -2.65 -17.39
C GLN A 271 -24.13 -3.15 -18.16
N LYS A 272 -22.96 -3.20 -17.52
CA LYS A 272 -21.73 -3.75 -18.10
C LYS A 272 -21.17 -4.83 -17.20
N VAL A 273 -20.71 -5.92 -17.80
CA VAL A 273 -19.98 -7.00 -17.14
C VAL A 273 -18.68 -7.21 -17.89
N LEU A 274 -17.57 -7.20 -17.16
CA LEU A 274 -16.23 -7.43 -17.69
C LEU A 274 -15.67 -8.68 -17.04
N ALA A 275 -15.34 -9.67 -17.86
CA ALA A 275 -14.69 -10.89 -17.44
C ALA A 275 -13.23 -10.85 -17.86
N LEU A 276 -12.31 -10.92 -16.90
CA LEU A 276 -10.87 -10.89 -17.15
C LEU A 276 -10.32 -12.31 -17.16
N GLU A 277 -9.49 -12.63 -18.14
CA GLU A 277 -8.77 -13.90 -18.16
C GLU A 277 -7.74 -13.98 -17.01
N PRO A 278 -7.36 -15.18 -16.56
CA PRO A 278 -6.44 -15.36 -15.43
C PRO A 278 -5.11 -14.61 -15.57
N GLU A 279 -4.46 -14.69 -16.73
CA GLU A 279 -3.17 -14.03 -16.97
C GLU A 279 -3.29 -12.50 -16.85
N LEU A 280 -4.38 -11.93 -17.38
CA LEU A 280 -4.62 -10.50 -17.25
C LEU A 280 -4.85 -10.13 -15.78
N PHE A 281 -5.72 -10.86 -15.08
CA PHE A 281 -6.02 -10.55 -13.68
C PHE A 281 -4.79 -10.67 -12.78
N GLU A 282 -3.98 -11.72 -12.97
CA GLU A 282 -2.68 -11.90 -12.32
C GLU A 282 -1.79 -10.66 -12.51
N ASN A 283 -1.63 -10.20 -13.76
CA ASN A 283 -0.82 -9.02 -14.07
C ASN A 283 -1.37 -7.74 -13.41
N LEU A 284 -2.69 -7.65 -13.20
CA LEU A 284 -3.30 -6.54 -12.48
C LEU A 284 -3.03 -6.59 -10.99
N VAL A 285 -2.98 -7.75 -10.35
CA VAL A 285 -2.76 -7.88 -8.90
C VAL A 285 -1.29 -8.01 -8.50
N CYS A 286 -0.42 -8.37 -9.43
CA CYS A 286 1.02 -8.50 -9.21
C CYS A 286 1.78 -7.17 -9.32
N ALA A 287 2.88 -7.05 -8.58
CA ALA A 287 3.62 -5.79 -8.43
C ALA A 287 4.41 -5.37 -9.69
N ASN A 288 4.80 -6.31 -10.56
CA ASN A 288 5.70 -6.04 -11.70
C ASN A 288 5.38 -6.91 -12.92
N PRO A 289 4.25 -6.67 -13.62
CA PRO A 289 4.00 -7.35 -14.89
C PRO A 289 5.02 -6.89 -15.95
N LYS A 290 5.52 -7.82 -16.77
CA LYS A 290 6.43 -7.48 -17.89
C LYS A 290 5.65 -6.81 -19.03
N THR A 291 4.56 -7.43 -19.44
CA THR A 291 3.64 -7.02 -20.51
C THR A 291 2.23 -7.35 -20.07
N ILE A 292 1.29 -6.42 -20.26
CA ILE A 292 -0.09 -6.58 -19.81
C ILE A 292 -0.96 -6.84 -21.05
N PRO A 293 -1.61 -8.00 -21.16
CA PRO A 293 -2.49 -8.32 -22.28
C PRO A 293 -3.85 -7.64 -22.07
N TRP A 294 -3.93 -6.32 -22.23
CA TRP A 294 -5.14 -5.53 -21.92
C TRP A 294 -6.41 -5.95 -22.67
N ASN A 295 -6.25 -6.71 -23.76
CA ASN A 295 -7.35 -7.23 -24.57
C ASN A 295 -7.77 -8.67 -24.20
N SER A 296 -7.09 -9.32 -23.25
CA SER A 296 -7.47 -10.63 -22.71
C SER A 296 -8.63 -10.51 -21.72
N ALA A 297 -9.75 -9.98 -22.22
CA ALA A 297 -10.96 -9.71 -21.47
C ALA A 297 -12.20 -9.76 -22.38
N TYR A 298 -13.33 -10.11 -21.80
CA TYR A 298 -14.63 -10.16 -22.46
C TYR A 298 -15.54 -9.10 -21.86
N LEU A 299 -16.15 -8.27 -22.71
CA LEU A 299 -17.14 -7.28 -22.31
C LEU A 299 -18.53 -7.71 -22.76
N VAL A 300 -19.46 -7.68 -21.82
CA VAL A 300 -20.87 -7.97 -22.07
C VAL A 300 -21.69 -6.78 -21.56
N THR A 301 -22.62 -6.29 -22.38
CA THR A 301 -23.40 -5.08 -22.08
C THR A 301 -24.88 -5.26 -22.34
N ARG A 302 -25.69 -4.36 -21.78
CA ARG A 302 -27.12 -4.27 -22.06
C ARG A 302 -27.59 -2.82 -22.01
N ASP A 303 -28.57 -2.48 -22.83
CA ASP A 303 -29.10 -1.12 -22.95
C ASP A 303 -29.91 -0.69 -21.73
N ALA A 304 -30.61 -1.64 -21.10
CA ALA A 304 -31.43 -1.43 -19.91
C ALA A 304 -31.30 -2.61 -18.95
N ARG A 305 -31.61 -2.42 -17.66
CA ARG A 305 -31.53 -3.51 -16.66
C ARG A 305 -32.42 -4.71 -16.94
N THR A 306 -33.42 -4.55 -17.79
CA THR A 306 -34.36 -5.61 -18.20
C THR A 306 -34.04 -6.19 -19.57
N ALA A 307 -33.09 -5.60 -20.30
CA ALA A 307 -32.65 -6.09 -21.60
C ALA A 307 -31.65 -7.24 -21.39
N PRO A 308 -31.61 -8.21 -22.32
CA PRO A 308 -30.62 -9.28 -22.28
C PRO A 308 -29.21 -8.70 -22.46
N PHE A 309 -28.25 -9.41 -21.90
CA PHE A 309 -26.83 -9.14 -22.12
C PHE A 309 -26.37 -9.60 -23.50
N GLU A 310 -25.52 -8.81 -24.14
CA GLU A 310 -24.90 -9.10 -25.44
C GLU A 310 -23.40 -8.79 -25.40
N THR A 311 -22.60 -9.51 -26.20
CA THR A 311 -21.16 -9.27 -26.33
C THR A 311 -20.88 -7.91 -26.95
N ALA A 312 -19.87 -7.20 -26.43
CA ALA A 312 -19.43 -5.91 -26.94
C ALA A 312 -17.92 -5.85 -27.14
N ASP A 313 -17.47 -5.00 -28.07
CA ASP A 313 -16.05 -4.70 -28.25
C ASP A 313 -15.49 -3.89 -27.06
N LEU A 314 -14.23 -4.11 -26.73
CA LEU A 314 -13.56 -3.41 -25.62
C LEU A 314 -13.38 -1.91 -25.88
N GLY A 315 -13.31 -1.47 -27.14
CA GLY A 315 -13.20 -0.07 -27.52
C GLY A 315 -12.16 0.70 -26.71
N ASN A 316 -12.62 1.70 -25.94
CA ASN A 316 -11.75 2.48 -25.07
C ASN A 316 -11.48 1.76 -23.74
N LEU A 317 -10.30 1.14 -23.63
CA LEU A 317 -9.85 0.42 -22.44
C LEU A 317 -9.93 1.27 -21.16
N LYS A 318 -9.59 2.57 -21.21
CA LYS A 318 -9.67 3.44 -20.03
C LYS A 318 -11.09 3.52 -19.46
N GLU A 319 -12.11 3.51 -20.32
CA GLU A 319 -13.52 3.52 -19.93
C GLU A 319 -13.99 2.14 -19.46
N VAL A 320 -13.53 1.08 -20.13
CA VAL A 320 -13.86 -0.31 -19.76
C VAL A 320 -13.31 -0.66 -18.38
N TYR A 321 -12.04 -0.37 -18.08
CA TYR A 321 -11.49 -0.62 -16.75
C TYR A 321 -12.00 0.36 -15.70
N ALA A 322 -12.60 1.48 -16.10
CA ALA A 322 -13.24 2.41 -15.18
C ALA A 322 -14.58 1.92 -14.60
N ILE A 323 -15.10 0.77 -15.02
CA ILE A 323 -16.34 0.20 -14.47
C ILE A 323 -16.27 -0.07 -12.96
N GLN A 324 -15.07 -0.27 -12.44
CA GLN A 324 -14.79 -0.61 -11.05
C GLN A 324 -13.62 0.22 -10.52
N PRO A 325 -13.68 0.75 -9.27
CA PRO A 325 -12.60 1.56 -8.69
C PRO A 325 -11.25 0.83 -8.68
N PHE A 326 -11.23 -0.44 -8.27
CA PHE A 326 -10.03 -1.28 -8.29
C PHE A 326 -9.37 -1.30 -9.67
N LEU A 327 -10.12 -1.71 -10.70
CA LEU A 327 -9.62 -1.81 -12.06
C LEU A 327 -9.17 -0.45 -12.62
N LYS A 328 -9.91 0.62 -12.33
CA LYS A 328 -9.55 1.98 -12.72
C LYS A 328 -8.20 2.37 -12.14
N ALA A 329 -8.01 2.13 -10.84
CA ALA A 329 -6.77 2.46 -10.14
C ALA A 329 -5.60 1.63 -10.67
N ARG A 330 -5.80 0.33 -10.93
CA ARG A 330 -4.77 -0.56 -11.49
C ARG A 330 -4.40 -0.20 -12.92
N TYR A 331 -5.39 0.04 -13.78
CA TYR A 331 -5.17 0.54 -15.15
C TYR A 331 -4.36 1.83 -15.14
N ALA A 332 -4.79 2.82 -14.33
CA ALA A 332 -4.07 4.08 -14.21
C ALA A 332 -2.63 3.88 -13.71
N ALA A 333 -2.43 3.12 -12.63
CA ALA A 333 -1.10 2.91 -12.05
C ALA A 333 -0.14 2.19 -13.01
N LEU A 334 -0.62 1.18 -13.74
CA LEU A 334 0.19 0.39 -14.66
C LEU A 334 0.54 1.17 -15.93
N MET A 335 -0.43 1.91 -16.50
CA MET A 335 -0.19 2.80 -17.64
C MET A 335 0.75 3.95 -17.26
N GLN A 336 0.60 4.55 -16.08
CA GLN A 336 1.52 5.58 -15.56
C GLN A 336 2.94 5.00 -15.39
N GLY A 337 3.07 3.84 -14.76
CA GLY A 337 4.36 3.17 -14.60
C GLY A 337 5.04 2.85 -15.93
N GLU A 338 4.28 2.50 -16.97
CA GLU A 338 4.80 2.25 -18.30
C GLU A 338 5.34 3.52 -18.98
N ILE A 339 4.64 4.64 -18.84
CA ILE A 339 5.10 5.95 -19.37
C ILE A 339 6.44 6.33 -18.71
N GLY A 340 6.54 6.22 -17.38
CA GLY A 340 7.79 6.44 -16.65
C GLY A 340 8.92 5.53 -17.13
N ARG A 341 8.65 4.23 -17.33
CA ARG A 341 9.63 3.25 -17.83
C ARG A 341 10.07 3.56 -19.26
N ASN A 342 9.16 3.89 -20.16
CA ASN A 342 9.47 4.19 -21.56
C ASN A 342 10.31 5.45 -21.69
N MET A 343 10.03 6.47 -20.87
CA MET A 343 10.85 7.67 -20.75
C MET A 343 12.27 7.33 -20.27
N VAL A 344 12.42 6.58 -19.18
CA VAL A 344 13.75 6.17 -18.66
C VAL A 344 14.53 5.36 -19.71
N ARG A 345 13.87 4.43 -20.42
CA ARG A 345 14.48 3.70 -21.54
C ARG A 345 14.92 4.64 -22.67
N GLY A 346 14.10 5.63 -23.00
CA GLY A 346 14.43 6.64 -24.00
C GLY A 346 15.68 7.45 -23.66
N VAL A 347 15.83 7.81 -22.38
CA VAL A 347 17.00 8.55 -21.88
C VAL A 347 18.24 7.67 -21.79
N LEU A 348 18.16 6.46 -21.22
CA LEU A 348 19.35 5.65 -20.98
C LEU A 348 19.74 4.75 -22.15
N GLY A 349 18.80 4.40 -23.03
CA GLY A 349 19.02 3.47 -24.14
C GLY A 349 19.70 2.18 -23.67
N ASN A 350 20.85 1.86 -24.29
CA ASN A 350 21.66 0.68 -24.00
C ASN A 350 22.72 0.90 -22.90
N SER A 351 22.59 1.97 -22.10
CA SER A 351 23.48 2.18 -20.94
C SER A 351 23.48 0.96 -20.02
N PRO A 352 24.63 0.56 -19.45
CA PRO A 352 24.71 -0.53 -18.47
C PRO A 352 23.86 -0.28 -17.22
N HIS A 353 23.43 0.97 -16.97
CA HIS A 353 22.60 1.34 -15.83
C HIS A 353 21.09 1.39 -16.14
N SER A 354 20.67 1.09 -17.38
CA SER A 354 19.26 1.17 -17.80
C SER A 354 18.34 0.32 -16.89
N THR A 355 18.73 -0.92 -16.61
CA THR A 355 17.99 -1.82 -15.70
C THR A 355 17.91 -1.24 -14.29
N THR A 356 19.03 -0.73 -13.75
CA THR A 356 19.10 -0.16 -12.39
C THR A 356 18.15 1.03 -12.22
N PHE A 357 18.05 1.92 -13.21
CA PHE A 357 17.10 3.03 -13.19
C PHE A 357 15.66 2.54 -13.25
N LEU A 358 15.35 1.57 -14.12
CA LEU A 358 13.99 1.01 -14.23
C LEU A 358 13.54 0.33 -12.94
N GLU A 359 14.43 -0.39 -12.25
CA GLU A 359 14.12 -1.01 -10.96
C GLU A 359 13.86 0.01 -9.85
N ALA A 360 14.57 1.13 -9.86
CA ALA A 360 14.41 2.20 -8.88
C ALA A 360 13.04 2.88 -8.95
N LEU A 361 12.35 2.87 -10.10
CA LEU A 361 10.96 3.37 -10.21
C LEU A 361 10.00 2.65 -9.25
N ASN A 362 10.30 1.41 -8.88
CA ASN A 362 9.43 0.60 -8.03
C ASN A 362 9.78 0.69 -6.53
N ARG A 363 10.75 1.54 -6.13
CA ARG A 363 11.26 1.59 -4.76
C ARG A 363 11.44 3.02 -4.29
N ASN A 364 11.09 3.32 -3.04
CA ASN A 364 11.36 4.64 -2.47
C ASN A 364 12.85 4.85 -2.14
N THR A 365 13.58 3.75 -1.89
CA THR A 365 15.03 3.74 -1.63
C THR A 365 15.73 2.58 -2.36
N VAL A 366 17.00 2.78 -2.70
CA VAL A 366 17.86 1.77 -3.34
C VAL A 366 19.21 1.69 -2.62
N HIS A 367 19.70 0.47 -2.38
CA HIS A 367 21.01 0.25 -1.75
C HIS A 367 22.17 0.47 -2.71
N SER A 368 22.00 0.08 -3.98
CA SER A 368 23.00 0.26 -5.04
C SER A 368 23.18 1.75 -5.37
N LYS A 369 24.36 2.30 -5.08
CA LYS A 369 24.72 3.69 -5.40
C LYS A 369 25.53 3.74 -6.70
N LEU A 370 25.38 4.85 -7.42
CA LEU A 370 26.12 5.11 -8.67
C LEU A 370 27.03 6.33 -8.47
N VAL A 371 27.94 6.25 -7.50
CA VAL A 371 28.89 7.32 -7.16
C VAL A 371 30.34 7.00 -7.54
N ALA A 372 30.66 5.75 -7.86
CA ALA A 372 32.02 5.34 -8.20
C ALA A 372 32.48 5.91 -9.56
N SER A 373 33.78 6.18 -9.71
CA SER A 373 34.33 6.85 -10.91
C SER A 373 33.93 6.18 -12.22
N ALA A 374 34.07 4.85 -12.33
CA ALA A 374 33.72 4.12 -13.55
C ALA A 374 32.23 4.26 -13.91
N GLN A 375 31.35 4.26 -12.91
CA GLN A 375 29.91 4.46 -13.11
C GLN A 375 29.60 5.90 -13.54
N GLN A 376 30.39 6.89 -13.08
CA GLN A 376 30.20 8.28 -13.51
C GLN A 376 30.50 8.47 -14.99
N ASP A 377 31.53 7.82 -15.50
CA ASP A 377 31.90 7.90 -16.91
C ASP A 377 30.80 7.27 -17.79
N GLU A 378 30.32 6.08 -17.40
CA GLU A 378 29.19 5.39 -18.07
C GLU A 378 27.89 6.22 -18.05
N LEU A 379 27.58 6.86 -16.92
CA LEU A 379 26.44 7.78 -16.82
C LEU A 379 26.65 9.02 -17.69
N TYR A 380 27.85 9.60 -17.67
CA TYR A 380 28.13 10.79 -18.47
C TYR A 380 27.94 10.50 -19.96
N ASP A 381 28.42 9.37 -20.47
CA ASP A 381 28.21 8.96 -21.87
C ASP A 381 26.71 8.79 -22.20
N ALA A 382 25.94 8.20 -21.28
CA ALA A 382 24.51 7.96 -21.48
C ALA A 382 23.69 9.26 -21.53
N PHE A 383 24.03 10.26 -20.70
CA PHE A 383 23.29 11.52 -20.60
C PHE A 383 23.81 12.61 -21.55
N SER A 384 25.12 12.62 -21.85
CA SER A 384 25.74 13.73 -22.57
C SER A 384 25.32 13.87 -24.02
N ARG A 385 24.91 12.75 -24.63
CA ARG A 385 24.31 12.72 -25.97
C ARG A 385 23.01 13.53 -26.10
N HIS A 386 22.36 13.89 -24.99
CA HIS A 386 21.05 14.55 -25.01
C HIS A 386 21.09 16.07 -24.88
N TRP A 387 22.20 16.64 -24.41
CA TRP A 387 22.31 18.10 -24.26
C TRP A 387 22.97 18.75 -25.49
N GLN A 388 22.64 20.02 -25.70
CA GLN A 388 23.24 20.83 -26.75
C GLN A 388 24.70 21.12 -26.41
N VAL A 389 25.60 20.90 -27.37
CA VAL A 389 27.02 21.23 -27.22
C VAL A 389 27.27 22.55 -27.96
N ALA A 390 27.50 23.63 -27.22
CA ALA A 390 27.98 24.87 -27.82
C ALA A 390 29.46 24.74 -28.20
N LYS A 391 29.89 25.47 -29.24
CA LYS A 391 31.27 25.42 -29.75
C LYS A 391 32.24 25.92 -28.66
N GLY A 392 33.04 25.01 -28.08
CA GLY A 392 34.00 25.30 -27.00
C GLY A 392 33.54 25.00 -25.57
N ASP A 393 32.33 24.46 -25.41
CA ASP A 393 31.62 24.31 -24.11
C ASP A 393 31.57 22.85 -23.61
N VAL A 394 32.41 22.00 -24.19
CA VAL A 394 32.55 20.61 -23.75
C VAL A 394 33.29 20.67 -22.41
N HIS A 395 32.64 20.28 -21.32
CA HIS A 395 33.19 20.04 -19.96
C HIS A 395 32.88 21.05 -18.83
N ASP A 396 32.19 22.18 -19.05
CA ASP A 396 31.80 23.02 -17.90
C ASP A 396 30.61 22.40 -17.12
N ARG A 397 30.91 21.74 -16.00
CA ARG A 397 29.89 21.12 -15.14
C ARG A 397 28.96 22.14 -14.47
N GLN A 398 29.34 23.42 -14.41
CA GLN A 398 28.58 24.49 -13.77
C GLN A 398 27.83 25.39 -14.77
N ASN A 399 27.79 25.03 -16.06
CA ASN A 399 27.08 25.78 -17.08
C ASN A 399 25.56 25.81 -16.80
N THR A 400 25.08 26.96 -16.33
CA THR A 400 23.68 27.25 -16.01
C THR A 400 22.78 27.37 -17.25
N SER A 401 23.34 27.56 -18.44
CA SER A 401 22.58 27.81 -19.66
C SER A 401 22.38 26.55 -20.51
N ARG A 402 22.82 25.38 -20.02
CA ARG A 402 22.72 24.12 -20.75
C ARG A 402 21.28 23.75 -21.08
N ARG A 403 21.04 23.35 -22.33
CA ARG A 403 19.74 22.99 -22.91
C ARG A 403 19.74 21.59 -23.52
N LEU A 404 18.57 21.00 -23.73
CA LEU A 404 18.41 19.70 -24.38
C LEU A 404 18.35 19.84 -25.90
N GLN A 405 18.83 18.83 -26.62
CA GLN A 405 18.69 18.74 -28.08
C GLN A 405 17.20 18.73 -28.47
N PRO A 406 16.78 19.49 -29.50
CA PRO A 406 15.39 19.50 -29.94
C PRO A 406 14.82 18.11 -30.25
N GLU A 407 15.63 17.22 -30.83
CA GLU A 407 15.26 15.84 -31.15
C GLU A 407 14.95 15.03 -29.89
N HIS A 408 15.74 15.23 -28.84
CA HIS A 408 15.50 14.58 -27.55
C HIS A 408 14.27 15.15 -26.84
N GLN A 409 14.01 16.46 -26.95
CA GLN A 409 12.77 17.05 -26.42
C GLN A 409 11.53 16.45 -27.09
N GLU A 410 11.60 16.20 -28.40
CA GLU A 410 10.51 15.54 -29.13
C GLU A 410 10.38 14.08 -28.72
N GLN A 411 11.49 13.36 -28.56
CA GLN A 411 11.48 11.98 -28.04
C GLN A 411 10.80 11.89 -26.66
N LEU A 412 11.13 12.81 -25.74
CA LEU A 412 10.50 12.88 -24.42
C LEU A 412 9.00 13.14 -24.55
N TRP A 413 8.59 14.04 -25.44
CA TRP A 413 7.18 14.31 -25.70
C TRP A 413 6.43 13.07 -26.23
N GLN A 414 6.99 12.38 -27.24
CA GLN A 414 6.37 11.17 -27.79
C GLN A 414 6.24 10.05 -26.75
N SER A 415 7.18 9.96 -25.80
CA SER A 415 7.14 8.94 -24.73
C SER A 415 5.94 9.08 -23.79
N ILE A 416 5.30 10.26 -23.76
CA ILE A 416 4.18 10.56 -22.86
C ILE A 416 2.83 10.62 -23.58
N ASN A 417 2.74 10.22 -24.84
CA ASN A 417 1.49 10.21 -25.61
C ASN A 417 0.34 9.49 -24.88
N GLY A 418 0.65 8.50 -24.04
CA GLY A 418 -0.32 7.80 -23.19
C GLY A 418 -1.03 8.68 -22.14
N LEU A 419 -0.56 9.89 -21.86
CA LEU A 419 -1.24 10.85 -20.98
C LEU A 419 -2.41 11.58 -21.66
N GLY A 420 -2.53 11.52 -22.99
CA GLY A 420 -3.60 12.19 -23.74
C GLY A 420 -3.54 13.72 -23.68
N LEU A 421 -2.35 14.29 -23.49
CA LEU A 421 -2.15 15.74 -23.45
C LEU A 421 -2.09 16.31 -24.88
N GLN A 422 -2.68 17.49 -25.07
CA GLN A 422 -2.48 18.26 -26.31
C GLN A 422 -1.05 18.80 -26.38
N ASP A 423 -0.49 18.87 -27.57
CA ASP A 423 0.84 19.45 -27.79
C ASP A 423 0.81 20.98 -27.73
N THR A 424 1.06 21.51 -26.53
CA THR A 424 1.07 22.94 -26.25
C THR A 424 2.31 23.31 -25.43
N ARG A 425 2.77 24.56 -25.52
CA ARG A 425 3.93 25.03 -24.75
C ARG A 425 3.77 24.82 -23.24
N PRO A 426 2.63 25.13 -22.59
CA PRO A 426 2.45 24.88 -21.16
C PRO A 426 2.53 23.40 -20.79
N ASN A 427 1.94 22.51 -21.62
CA ASN A 427 2.00 21.06 -21.38
C ASN A 427 3.44 20.54 -21.50
N ARG A 428 4.18 20.97 -22.53
CA ARG A 428 5.60 20.64 -22.66
C ARG A 428 6.40 21.16 -21.47
N ALA A 429 6.15 22.39 -21.00
CA ALA A 429 6.84 22.97 -19.84
C ALA A 429 6.60 22.17 -18.55
N ALA A 430 5.34 21.80 -18.28
CA ALA A 430 4.96 20.99 -17.12
C ALA A 430 5.66 19.62 -17.10
N VAL A 431 5.76 18.98 -18.26
CA VAL A 431 6.49 17.71 -18.44
C VAL A 431 7.96 17.89 -18.12
N MET A 432 8.61 18.90 -18.71
CA MET A 432 10.04 19.16 -18.45
C MET A 432 10.32 19.45 -16.97
N LEU A 433 9.43 20.16 -16.28
CA LEU A 433 9.58 20.42 -14.85
C LEU A 433 9.43 19.15 -14.00
N CYS A 434 8.42 18.32 -14.29
CA CYS A 434 8.22 17.06 -13.58
C CYS A 434 9.41 16.11 -13.79
N LEU A 435 9.90 16.01 -15.03
CA LEU A 435 11.10 15.26 -15.39
C LEU A 435 12.33 15.76 -14.64
N SER A 436 12.53 17.07 -14.59
CA SER A 436 13.65 17.68 -13.86
C SER A 436 13.65 17.20 -12.41
N SER A 437 12.51 17.32 -11.73
CA SER A 437 12.37 16.85 -10.35
C SER A 437 12.56 15.32 -10.21
N MET A 438 12.12 14.54 -11.21
CA MET A 438 12.27 13.08 -11.21
C MET A 438 13.74 12.66 -11.32
N PHE A 439 14.52 13.29 -12.19
CA PHE A 439 15.96 13.05 -12.31
C PHE A 439 16.74 13.63 -11.12
N THR A 440 16.25 14.70 -10.48
CA THR A 440 16.78 15.13 -9.18
C THR A 440 16.61 14.02 -8.13
N ARG A 441 15.45 13.35 -8.07
CA ARG A 441 15.22 12.21 -7.16
C ARG A 441 16.18 11.06 -7.43
N TYR A 442 16.43 10.69 -8.69
CA TYR A 442 17.44 9.69 -9.05
C TYR A 442 18.82 10.01 -8.49
N SER A 443 19.22 11.29 -8.49
CA SER A 443 20.52 11.73 -7.98
C SER A 443 20.61 11.83 -6.44
N SER A 444 19.52 11.59 -5.72
CA SER A 444 19.42 11.73 -4.25
C SER A 444 20.05 10.57 -3.47
N SER A 445 20.33 10.80 -2.18
CA SER A 445 20.83 9.77 -1.26
C SER A 445 19.86 8.60 -1.07
N ALA A 446 18.57 8.82 -1.31
CA ALA A 446 17.57 7.75 -1.30
C ALA A 446 17.78 6.75 -2.45
N LEU A 447 18.21 7.23 -3.63
CA LEU A 447 18.42 6.41 -4.82
C LEU A 447 19.91 6.26 -5.11
N PHE A 448 20.47 6.92 -6.14
CA PHE A 448 21.83 6.62 -6.61
C PHE A 448 22.94 7.46 -5.99
N GLY A 449 22.61 8.49 -5.22
CA GLY A 449 23.57 9.27 -4.44
C GLY A 449 23.84 8.67 -3.06
N THR A 450 24.75 9.29 -2.33
CA THR A 450 25.00 9.14 -0.90
C THR A 450 24.68 10.47 -0.20
N GLU A 451 24.87 10.55 1.11
CA GLU A 451 24.73 11.82 1.84
C GLU A 451 25.77 12.88 1.42
N THR A 452 26.90 12.46 0.84
CA THR A 452 28.02 13.33 0.50
C THR A 452 28.28 13.44 -1.01
N GLU A 453 27.80 12.48 -1.79
CA GLU A 453 28.06 12.39 -3.23
C GLU A 453 26.79 12.15 -4.03
N SER A 454 26.74 12.63 -5.26
CA SER A 454 25.57 12.50 -6.12
C SER A 454 26.02 12.38 -7.59
N PRO A 455 25.38 11.55 -8.42
CA PRO A 455 25.79 11.37 -9.82
C PRO A 455 25.69 12.70 -10.61
N PRO A 456 26.82 13.32 -11.04
CA PRO A 456 26.79 14.65 -11.65
C PRO A 456 26.08 14.68 -13.01
N ALA A 457 26.21 13.64 -13.83
CA ALA A 457 25.55 13.56 -15.14
C ALA A 457 24.02 13.64 -15.03
N VAL A 458 23.46 12.95 -14.02
CA VAL A 458 22.03 12.95 -13.72
C VAL A 458 21.56 14.34 -13.28
N ARG A 459 22.34 15.00 -12.42
CA ARG A 459 22.05 16.38 -11.95
C ARG A 459 22.11 17.41 -13.08
N ILE A 460 23.11 17.29 -13.96
CA ILE A 460 23.25 18.15 -15.14
C ILE A 460 22.04 17.99 -16.05
N TYR A 461 21.58 16.75 -16.27
CA TYR A 461 20.40 16.49 -17.08
C TYR A 461 19.12 17.06 -16.44
N ALA A 462 18.95 16.91 -15.12
CA ALA A 462 17.85 17.53 -14.38
C ALA A 462 17.87 19.07 -14.50
N ALA A 463 19.06 19.69 -14.48
CA ALA A 463 19.20 21.14 -14.66
C ALA A 463 18.84 21.58 -16.09
N ALA A 464 19.22 20.80 -17.11
CA ALA A 464 18.85 21.08 -18.49
C ALA A 464 17.33 20.99 -18.70
N LEU A 465 16.67 19.99 -18.11
CA LEU A 465 15.21 19.88 -18.10
C LEU A 465 14.53 21.08 -17.43
N LEU A 466 15.07 21.57 -16.30
CA LEU A 466 14.57 22.78 -15.64
C LEU A 466 14.67 24.00 -16.55
N ASN A 467 15.77 24.12 -17.31
CA ASN A 467 15.95 25.19 -18.28
C ASN A 467 14.94 25.11 -19.43
N GLU A 468 14.65 23.91 -19.93
CA GLU A 468 13.61 23.72 -20.95
C GLU A 468 12.23 24.13 -20.43
N ALA A 469 11.88 23.73 -19.20
CA ALA A 469 10.61 24.11 -18.58
C ALA A 469 10.44 25.64 -18.53
N ARG A 470 11.47 26.36 -18.06
CA ARG A 470 11.48 27.83 -17.98
C ARG A 470 11.41 28.50 -19.35
N ALA A 471 12.10 27.94 -20.34
CA ALA A 471 12.11 28.50 -21.69
C ALA A 471 10.74 28.38 -22.38
N LEU A 472 10.02 27.30 -22.08
CA LEU A 472 8.69 27.03 -22.63
C LEU A 472 7.59 27.83 -21.91
N ASP A 473 7.65 27.89 -20.58
CA ASP A 473 6.72 28.65 -19.74
C ASP A 473 7.42 29.23 -18.50
N PRO A 474 7.82 30.52 -18.54
CA PRO A 474 8.44 31.19 -17.42
C PRO A 474 7.51 31.40 -16.21
N SER A 475 6.19 31.25 -16.36
CA SER A 475 5.23 31.44 -15.27
C SER A 475 5.10 30.22 -14.35
N LEU A 476 5.59 29.06 -14.82
CA LEU A 476 5.48 27.78 -14.13
C LEU A 476 6.33 27.72 -12.85
N ILE A 477 7.44 28.45 -12.82
CA ILE A 477 8.35 28.56 -11.68
C ILE A 477 8.94 29.97 -11.64
N ASP A 478 8.95 30.59 -10.47
CA ASP A 478 9.52 31.93 -10.32
C ASP A 478 11.05 31.90 -10.48
N SER A 479 11.61 33.03 -10.90
CA SER A 479 13.03 33.12 -11.25
C SER A 479 13.96 32.85 -10.06
N ALA A 480 13.56 33.21 -8.84
CA ALA A 480 14.39 33.02 -7.65
C ALA A 480 14.50 31.54 -7.30
N THR A 481 13.36 30.84 -7.23
CA THR A 481 13.30 29.39 -6.99
C THR A 481 14.06 28.63 -8.07
N ALA A 482 13.83 28.96 -9.34
CA ALA A 482 14.51 28.29 -10.45
C ALA A 482 16.04 28.46 -10.44
N THR A 483 16.51 29.65 -10.04
CA THR A 483 17.95 29.94 -9.94
C THR A 483 18.58 29.21 -8.76
N ASP A 484 17.90 29.15 -7.60
CA ASP A 484 18.35 28.37 -6.44
C ASP A 484 18.45 26.87 -6.77
N TRP A 485 17.42 26.29 -7.40
CA TRP A 485 17.44 24.88 -7.78
C TRP A 485 18.55 24.56 -8.78
N GLN A 486 18.76 25.44 -9.76
CA GLN A 486 19.85 25.31 -10.72
C GLN A 486 21.22 25.36 -10.03
N ALA A 487 21.44 26.31 -9.12
CA ALA A 487 22.69 26.40 -8.36
C ALA A 487 22.96 25.13 -7.54
N ARG A 488 21.92 24.57 -6.90
CA ARG A 488 22.01 23.31 -6.15
C ARG A 488 22.27 22.11 -7.04
N LEU A 489 21.61 22.00 -8.20
CA LEU A 489 21.84 20.94 -9.18
C LEU A 489 23.25 21.00 -9.76
N LEU A 490 23.84 22.18 -9.93
CA LEU A 490 25.16 22.33 -10.53
C LEU A 490 26.29 22.48 -9.48
N GLY A 491 25.95 22.60 -8.19
CA GLY A 491 26.93 22.73 -7.11
C GLY A 491 27.64 24.08 -7.09
N ILE A 492 26.95 25.14 -7.50
CA ILE A 492 27.50 26.50 -7.60
C ILE A 492 27.46 27.19 -6.23
N GLY A 493 28.51 27.93 -5.88
CA GLY A 493 28.50 28.84 -4.72
C GLY A 493 28.44 28.17 -3.34
N ASN A 494 29.04 26.98 -3.17
CA ASN A 494 28.94 26.14 -1.96
C ASN A 494 27.49 25.74 -1.59
N ALA A 495 26.53 25.89 -2.50
CA ALA A 495 25.14 25.43 -2.33
C ALA A 495 25.01 23.89 -2.48
N PHE A 496 26.04 23.13 -2.10
CA PHE A 496 26.00 21.68 -2.07
C PHE A 496 25.07 21.25 -0.93
N THR A 497 23.77 21.25 -1.23
CA THR A 497 22.78 20.61 -0.41
C THR A 497 22.60 19.20 -0.89
N CYS A 498 22.40 18.27 0.05
CA CYS A 498 22.06 16.90 -0.24
C CYS A 498 20.93 16.89 -1.29
N THR A 499 21.14 16.23 -2.43
CA THR A 499 20.18 16.15 -3.53
C THR A 499 18.83 15.57 -3.08
N ALA A 500 18.79 14.88 -1.93
CA ALA A 500 17.56 14.49 -1.26
C ALA A 500 16.73 15.69 -0.78
N ILE A 501 17.35 16.72 -0.20
CA ILE A 501 16.68 17.95 0.21
C ILE A 501 16.10 18.65 -1.02
N LEU A 502 16.91 18.82 -2.07
CA LEU A 502 16.42 19.45 -3.30
C LEU A 502 15.28 18.65 -3.93
N SER A 503 15.41 17.33 -4.01
CA SER A 503 14.34 16.45 -4.50
C SER A 503 13.06 16.63 -3.69
N SER A 504 13.16 16.74 -2.36
CA SER A 504 12.01 17.00 -1.49
C SER A 504 11.39 18.38 -1.75
N MET A 505 12.22 19.42 -1.93
CA MET A 505 11.75 20.78 -2.24
C MET A 505 11.01 20.83 -3.58
N MET A 506 11.58 20.21 -4.62
CA MET A 506 10.97 20.18 -5.94
C MET A 506 9.66 19.39 -5.95
N ASN A 507 9.62 18.24 -5.26
CA ASN A 507 8.41 17.44 -5.14
C ASN A 507 7.31 18.18 -4.34
N GLY A 508 7.67 18.80 -3.21
CA GLY A 508 6.75 19.62 -2.43
C GLY A 508 6.17 20.78 -3.24
N TYR A 509 7.00 21.48 -4.02
CA TYR A 509 6.54 22.53 -4.93
C TYR A 509 5.54 22.02 -5.96
N LEU A 510 5.83 20.87 -6.59
CA LEU A 510 4.93 20.25 -7.56
C LEU A 510 3.60 19.87 -6.91
N GLN A 511 3.61 19.32 -5.70
CA GLN A 511 2.41 18.99 -4.93
C GLN A 511 1.58 20.23 -4.58
N ASP A 512 2.21 21.31 -4.10
CA ASP A 512 1.53 22.56 -3.75
C ASP A 512 0.86 23.22 -4.97
N LYS A 513 1.51 23.12 -6.14
CA LYS A 513 0.99 23.67 -7.41
C LYS A 513 0.00 22.74 -8.12
N ALA A 514 0.03 21.44 -7.82
CA ALA A 514 -0.86 20.43 -8.38
C ALA A 514 -2.25 20.47 -7.71
N GLN A 515 -3.02 21.52 -8.00
CA GLN A 515 -4.43 21.59 -7.59
C GLN A 515 -5.24 20.44 -8.23
N PRO A 516 -6.34 19.97 -7.61
CA PRO A 516 -7.17 18.91 -8.18
C PRO A 516 -7.66 19.25 -9.58
N ASN A 517 -7.46 18.32 -10.52
CA ASN A 517 -7.69 18.42 -11.96
C ASN A 517 -6.80 19.41 -12.71
N SER A 518 -5.67 19.83 -12.13
CA SER A 518 -4.70 20.68 -12.83
C SER A 518 -3.82 19.89 -13.80
N LEU A 519 -3.19 20.62 -14.73
CA LEU A 519 -2.18 20.08 -15.63
C LEU A 519 -1.00 19.45 -14.88
N LEU A 520 -0.48 20.13 -13.85
CA LEU A 520 0.64 19.64 -13.06
C LEU A 520 0.29 18.38 -12.26
N GLU A 521 -0.94 18.28 -11.74
CA GLU A 521 -1.40 17.03 -11.11
C GLU A 521 -1.43 15.88 -12.13
N THR A 522 -2.01 16.13 -13.31
CA THR A 522 -2.11 15.12 -14.38
C THR A 522 -0.72 14.63 -14.83
N VAL A 523 0.22 15.55 -15.04
CA VAL A 523 1.58 15.23 -15.49
C VAL A 523 2.40 14.59 -14.37
N SER A 524 2.30 15.11 -13.14
CA SER A 524 3.01 14.56 -11.98
C SER A 524 2.55 13.13 -11.70
N LEU A 525 1.24 12.88 -11.56
CA LEU A 525 0.70 11.53 -11.41
C LEU A 525 1.05 10.65 -12.62
N GLY A 526 1.12 11.24 -13.81
CA GLY A 526 1.50 10.58 -15.06
C GLY A 526 2.91 10.01 -15.09
N LEU A 527 3.88 10.79 -14.58
CA LEU A 527 5.32 10.52 -14.73
C LEU A 527 5.98 10.03 -13.43
N TYR A 528 5.52 10.48 -12.27
CA TYR A 528 6.08 10.06 -11.00
C TYR A 528 5.63 8.65 -10.64
N PRO A 529 6.58 7.76 -10.32
CA PRO A 529 6.24 6.46 -9.76
C PRO A 529 5.48 6.63 -8.45
N ALA A 530 4.47 5.79 -8.23
CA ALA A 530 3.70 5.80 -6.98
C ALA A 530 4.60 5.62 -5.74
N ALA A 531 5.71 4.88 -5.85
CA ALA A 531 6.67 4.65 -4.77
C ALA A 531 7.42 5.92 -4.32
N TRP A 532 7.38 7.00 -5.10
CA TRP A 532 8.13 8.24 -4.83
C TRP A 532 7.23 9.42 -4.46
N ARG A 533 5.91 9.21 -4.44
CA ARG A 533 4.91 10.25 -4.14
C ARG A 533 4.75 10.44 -2.65
#